data_AF-A0A925NL41-F1
#
_entry.id   AF-A0A925NL41-F1
#
_cell.length_a   1.000
_cell.length_b   1.000
_cell.length_c   1.000
_cell.angle_alpha   90.00
_cell.angle_beta   90.00
_cell.angle_gamma   90.00
#
_symmetry.space_group_name_H-M   'P 1'
#
loop_
_entity.id
_entity.type
_entity.pdbx_description
1 polymer ?
#
loop_
_entity_poly.entity_id
_entity_poly.type
_entity_poly.pdbx_seq_one_letter_code
_entity_poly.pdbx_strand_id
1 'polypeptide(L)'
;MDLIFEGRLSDQIAMQDILARIKSDQTPGLKILRVYRPRDGLSGKIAIDGGKYVMAATIQNSDESGYPALKKLLSMTDGNFAVLNAQPGDSIEFQPNLNIGLEQLLNTLPNLPEHPTKLFDERALLDRVFGQNFELSEEPRRQDPQDFNSFVPPLAAPGANMQGSAAWSLMQPLLEDESFPPGIITGKDVEEATAPARNARKTLTGSPSLRQSEFLSKETEVESQTNWPLIIAGIVLVIMAIAAAVFVFKH
;
A
#
# COMPACT_ATOMS: atom_id res chain seq x y z
N MET A 1 -7.96 11.32 -3.91
CA MET A 1 -8.22 10.16 -3.02
C MET A 1 -9.58 10.26 -2.33
N ASP A 2 -10.44 9.28 -2.56
CA ASP A 2 -11.76 9.19 -1.91
C ASP A 2 -11.73 8.18 -0.75
N LEU A 3 -12.37 8.50 0.37
CA LEU A 3 -12.50 7.58 1.50
C LEU A 3 -13.60 6.54 1.21
N ILE A 4 -13.25 5.25 1.21
CA ILE A 4 -14.22 4.16 1.05
C ILE A 4 -14.84 3.81 2.40
N PHE A 5 -14.00 3.49 3.39
CA PHE A 5 -14.43 3.24 4.77
C PHE A 5 -13.25 3.35 5.75
N GLU A 6 -13.55 3.63 7.00
CA GLU A 6 -12.59 3.71 8.11
C GLU A 6 -13.15 3.00 9.34
N GLY A 7 -12.27 2.73 10.30
CA GLY A 7 -12.65 2.09 11.55
C GLY A 7 -11.47 1.85 12.48
N ARG A 8 -11.71 0.98 13.47
CA ARG A 8 -10.73 0.60 14.48
C ARG A 8 -10.59 -0.93 14.53
N LEU A 9 -9.35 -1.40 14.42
CA LEU A 9 -8.98 -2.78 14.71
C LEU A 9 -9.20 -3.06 16.19
N SER A 10 -9.88 -4.18 16.46
CA SER A 10 -10.21 -4.65 17.79
C SER A 10 -10.42 -6.17 17.74
N ASP A 11 -10.67 -6.79 18.88
CA ASP A 11 -10.98 -8.23 18.96
C ASP A 11 -12.23 -8.61 18.14
N GLN A 12 -13.09 -7.64 17.80
CA GLN A 12 -14.30 -7.84 16.98
C GLN A 12 -14.07 -7.63 15.49
N ILE A 13 -13.07 -6.84 15.11
CA ILE A 13 -12.78 -6.48 13.71
C ILE A 13 -11.31 -6.74 13.48
N ALA A 14 -11.01 -7.90 12.90
CA ALA A 14 -9.67 -8.32 12.59
C ALA A 14 -9.20 -7.73 11.24
N MET A 15 -7.89 -7.70 11.04
CA MET A 15 -7.30 -7.31 9.76
C MET A 15 -7.82 -8.18 8.60
N GLN A 16 -8.08 -9.46 8.86
CA GLN A 16 -8.64 -10.40 7.88
C GLN A 16 -10.02 -9.93 7.36
N ASP A 17 -10.88 -9.39 8.24
CA ASP A 17 -12.21 -8.91 7.87
C ASP A 17 -12.13 -7.68 6.95
N ILE A 18 -11.17 -6.79 7.22
CA ILE A 18 -10.92 -5.61 6.39
C ILE A 18 -10.47 -6.03 5.00
N LEU A 19 -9.52 -6.96 4.91
CA LEU A 19 -9.03 -7.46 3.63
C LEU A 19 -10.11 -8.24 2.86
N ALA A 20 -10.94 -9.02 3.56
CA ALA A 20 -12.07 -9.71 2.95
C ALA A 20 -13.09 -8.71 2.39
N ARG A 21 -13.34 -7.61 3.11
CA ARG A 21 -14.19 -6.52 2.63
C ARG A 21 -13.60 -5.84 1.40
N ILE A 22 -12.29 -5.57 1.39
CA ILE A 22 -11.59 -5.02 0.21
C ILE A 22 -11.69 -5.96 -1.00
N LYS A 23 -11.56 -7.28 -0.79
CA LYS A 23 -11.72 -8.30 -1.85
C LYS A 23 -13.15 -8.31 -2.41
N SER A 24 -14.15 -8.17 -1.53
CA SER A 24 -15.56 -8.18 -1.93
C SER A 24 -15.96 -6.95 -2.74
N ASP A 25 -15.30 -5.83 -2.48
CA ASP A 25 -15.51 -4.57 -3.18
C ASP A 25 -14.66 -4.56 -4.46
N GLN A 26 -15.27 -5.00 -5.57
CA GLN A 26 -14.63 -5.09 -6.89
C GLN A 26 -14.50 -3.73 -7.61
N THR A 27 -14.50 -2.62 -6.87
CA THR A 27 -14.25 -1.31 -7.47
C THR A 27 -12.88 -1.30 -8.17
N PRO A 28 -12.82 -0.94 -9.46
CA PRO A 28 -11.57 -0.87 -10.19
C PRO A 28 -10.70 0.27 -9.66
N GLY A 29 -9.39 0.08 -9.73
CA GLY A 29 -8.40 1.07 -9.29
C GLY A 29 -7.55 0.61 -8.11
N LEU A 30 -6.65 1.50 -7.70
CA LEU A 30 -5.70 1.25 -6.63
C LEU A 30 -6.32 1.65 -5.28
N LYS A 31 -6.42 0.70 -4.36
CA LYS A 31 -6.87 0.93 -2.99
C LYS A 31 -5.67 1.09 -2.07
N ILE A 32 -5.75 2.06 -1.16
CA ILE A 32 -4.73 2.30 -0.15
C ILE A 32 -5.34 2.05 1.22
N LEU A 33 -4.90 0.96 1.87
CA LEU A 33 -5.20 0.71 3.27
C LEU A 33 -4.15 1.42 4.12
N ARG A 34 -4.56 2.47 4.84
CA ARG A 34 -3.75 3.14 5.86
C ARG A 34 -4.04 2.51 7.20
N VAL A 35 -2.99 2.23 7.97
CA VAL A 35 -3.09 1.66 9.32
C VAL A 35 -2.25 2.51 10.26
N TYR A 36 -2.78 2.80 11.44
CA TYR A 36 -2.11 3.59 12.47
C TYR A 36 -2.38 3.01 13.86
N ARG A 37 -1.33 2.74 14.63
CA ARG A 37 -1.45 2.32 16.03
C ARG A 37 -0.88 3.39 16.95
N PRO A 38 -1.72 4.00 17.81
CA PRO A 38 -1.29 5.07 18.70
C PRO A 38 -0.26 4.64 19.74
N ARG A 39 -0.31 3.38 20.19
CA ARG A 39 0.51 2.88 21.31
C ARG A 39 2.01 2.93 21.02
N ASP A 40 2.42 2.59 19.80
CA ASP A 40 3.82 2.51 19.37
C ASP A 40 4.14 3.52 18.25
N GLY A 41 3.15 4.31 17.82
CA GLY A 41 3.29 5.25 16.72
C GLY A 41 3.49 4.56 15.36
N LEU A 42 3.18 3.27 15.23
CA LEU A 42 3.35 2.56 13.98
C LEU A 42 2.27 3.02 12.99
N SER A 43 2.71 3.67 11.92
CA SER A 43 1.88 4.12 10.82
C SER A 43 2.37 3.47 9.54
N GLY A 44 1.47 2.99 8.70
CA GLY A 44 1.85 2.41 7.42
C GLY A 44 0.74 2.40 6.40
N LYS A 45 1.10 2.04 5.17
CA LYS A 45 0.22 2.01 4.02
C LYS A 45 0.42 0.72 3.26
N ILE A 46 -0.67 0.13 2.80
CA ILE A 46 -0.69 -1.06 1.94
C ILE A 46 -1.44 -0.69 0.67
N ALA A 47 -0.83 -0.92 -0.48
CA ALA A 47 -1.39 -0.65 -1.80
C ALA A 47 -1.96 -1.96 -2.39
N ILE A 48 -3.22 -1.94 -2.79
CA ILE A 48 -3.97 -3.11 -3.27
C ILE A 48 -4.61 -2.77 -4.62
N ASP A 49 -4.26 -3.51 -5.66
CA ASP A 49 -4.80 -3.33 -7.00
C ASP A 49 -6.09 -4.11 -7.20
N GLY A 50 -7.17 -3.41 -7.57
CA GLY A 50 -8.46 -4.01 -7.97
C GLY A 50 -9.07 -4.97 -6.94
N GLY A 51 -8.68 -4.86 -5.66
CA GLY A 51 -9.09 -5.80 -4.61
C GLY A 51 -8.53 -7.22 -4.76
N LYS A 52 -7.54 -7.44 -5.63
CA LYS A 52 -7.00 -8.78 -5.94
C LYS A 52 -5.55 -8.96 -5.52
N TYR A 53 -4.71 -7.95 -5.71
CA TYR A 53 -3.26 -8.10 -5.54
C TYR A 53 -2.70 -7.02 -4.62
N VAL A 54 -1.84 -7.41 -3.67
CA VAL A 54 -1.07 -6.47 -2.86
C VAL A 54 0.19 -6.08 -3.63
N MET A 55 0.33 -4.79 -3.94
CA MET A 55 1.40 -4.25 -4.78
C MET A 55 2.58 -3.71 -4.00
N ALA A 56 2.32 -3.12 -2.84
CA ALA A 56 3.33 -2.47 -2.04
C ALA A 56 2.86 -2.36 -0.59
N ALA A 57 3.81 -2.31 0.34
CA ALA A 57 3.56 -1.94 1.71
C ALA A 57 4.74 -1.12 2.23
N THR A 58 4.45 -0.08 3.01
CA THR A 58 5.47 0.80 3.60
C THR A 58 5.07 1.20 5.01
N ILE A 59 6.06 1.32 5.89
CA ILE A 59 5.89 1.86 7.25
C ILE A 59 6.48 3.27 7.26
N GLN A 60 5.71 4.23 7.76
CA GLN A 60 6.23 5.58 7.98
C GLN A 60 7.26 5.57 9.10
N ASN A 61 8.32 6.36 8.92
CA ASN A 61 9.44 6.49 9.87
C ASN A 61 10.29 5.22 10.01
N SER A 62 10.24 4.31 9.02
CA SER A 62 11.12 3.15 8.93
C SER A 62 11.56 2.94 7.48
N ASP A 63 12.74 2.36 7.29
CA ASP A 63 13.23 1.92 5.98
C ASP A 63 12.61 0.57 5.56
N GLU A 64 11.76 -0.01 6.41
CA GLU A 64 10.99 -1.22 6.10
C GLU A 64 9.96 -0.96 4.99
N SER A 65 10.17 -1.60 3.84
CA SER A 65 9.24 -1.61 2.71
C SER A 65 9.05 -3.03 2.15
N GLY A 66 7.97 -3.24 1.40
CA GLY A 66 7.64 -4.55 0.82
C GLY A 66 7.16 -5.55 1.86
N TYR A 67 7.65 -6.78 1.78
CA TYR A 67 7.12 -7.91 2.56
C TYR A 67 7.30 -7.77 4.09
N PRO A 68 8.46 -7.31 4.61
CA PRO A 68 8.63 -7.07 6.04
C PRO A 68 7.60 -6.06 6.59
N ALA A 69 7.39 -4.96 5.87
CA ALA A 69 6.39 -3.95 6.21
C ALA A 69 4.98 -4.52 6.19
N LEU A 70 4.63 -5.27 5.14
CA LEU A 70 3.33 -5.93 5.02
C LEU A 70 3.07 -6.86 6.21
N LYS A 71 4.03 -7.74 6.54
CA LYS A 71 3.90 -8.68 7.66
C LYS A 71 3.64 -7.97 8.99
N LYS A 72 4.40 -6.91 9.26
CA LYS A 72 4.27 -6.13 10.50
C LYS A 72 2.94 -5.40 10.58
N LEU A 73 2.49 -4.78 9.48
CA LEU A 73 1.18 -4.10 9.41
C LEU A 73 0.00 -5.08 9.55
N LEU A 74 0.09 -6.27 8.95
CA LEU A 74 -0.96 -7.28 9.04
C LEU A 74 -1.02 -8.00 10.38
N SER A 75 0.10 -8.04 11.12
CA SER A 75 0.16 -8.60 12.48
C SER A 75 -0.48 -7.72 13.55
N MET A 76 -0.99 -6.54 13.18
CA MET A 76 -1.61 -5.61 14.12
C MET A 76 -3.00 -6.09 14.53
N THR A 77 -3.20 -6.23 15.84
CA THR A 77 -4.49 -6.59 16.46
C THR A 77 -5.30 -5.35 16.86
N ASP A 78 -4.64 -4.21 17.04
CA ASP A 78 -5.22 -2.95 17.50
C ASP A 78 -4.69 -1.76 16.69
N GLY A 79 -5.53 -0.75 16.48
CA GLY A 79 -5.18 0.46 15.71
C GLY A 79 -6.36 1.04 14.95
N ASN A 80 -6.18 2.20 14.35
CA ASN A 80 -7.13 2.80 13.42
C ASN A 80 -6.75 2.45 12.00
N PHE A 81 -7.74 2.33 11.12
CA PHE A 81 -7.49 2.09 9.71
C PHE A 81 -8.43 2.92 8.83
N ALA A 82 -7.99 3.20 7.61
CA ALA A 82 -8.80 3.83 6.58
C ALA A 82 -8.45 3.24 5.22
N VAL A 83 -9.47 2.87 4.45
CA VAL A 83 -9.34 2.41 3.07
C VAL A 83 -9.72 3.54 2.14
N LEU A 84 -8.76 3.93 1.30
CA LEU A 84 -8.90 5.00 0.32
C LEU A 84 -8.90 4.43 -1.09
N ASN A 85 -9.67 5.02 -1.99
CA ASN A 85 -9.54 4.80 -3.42
C ASN A 85 -8.64 5.88 -4.01
N ALA A 86 -7.55 5.45 -4.67
CA ALA A 86 -6.66 6.35 -5.38
C ALA A 86 -7.17 6.58 -6.80
N GLN A 87 -7.26 7.85 -7.18
CA GLN A 87 -7.58 8.24 -8.54
C GLN A 87 -6.30 8.36 -9.38
N PRO A 88 -6.38 8.15 -10.71
CA PRO A 88 -5.26 8.43 -11.61
C PRO A 88 -4.77 9.88 -11.42
N GLY A 89 -3.48 10.06 -11.11
CA GLY A 89 -2.88 11.36 -10.84
C GLY A 89 -2.70 11.70 -9.35
N ASP A 90 -3.27 10.91 -8.43
CA ASP A 90 -2.90 11.00 -7.02
C ASP A 90 -1.40 10.66 -6.89
N SER A 91 -0.60 11.59 -6.38
CA SER A 91 0.83 11.38 -6.15
C SER A 91 1.03 10.38 -5.02
N ILE A 92 1.23 9.14 -5.41
CA ILE A 92 1.36 8.01 -4.51
C ILE A 92 2.77 7.47 -4.66
N GLU A 93 3.59 7.76 -3.65
CA GLU A 93 4.96 7.28 -3.57
C GLU A 93 4.96 5.83 -3.04
N PHE A 94 4.69 4.88 -3.95
CA PHE A 94 4.92 3.46 -3.70
C PHE A 94 5.92 2.93 -4.71
N GLN A 95 6.88 2.15 -4.23
CA GLN A 95 7.67 1.27 -5.07
C GLN A 95 6.92 -0.06 -5.16
N PRO A 96 6.33 -0.41 -6.32
CA PRO A 96 5.60 -1.67 -6.47
C PRO A 96 6.58 -2.84 -6.48
N ASN A 97 6.90 -3.35 -5.29
CA ASN A 97 7.86 -4.42 -5.05
C ASN A 97 7.20 -5.74 -4.59
N LEU A 98 5.88 -5.77 -4.51
CA LEU A 98 5.10 -6.96 -4.16
C LEU A 98 4.11 -7.31 -5.27
N ASN A 99 3.86 -8.60 -5.39
CA ASN A 99 2.73 -9.10 -6.16
C ASN A 99 2.15 -10.36 -5.49
N ILE A 100 1.38 -10.13 -4.43
CA ILE A 100 0.82 -11.19 -3.60
C ILE A 100 -0.69 -11.21 -3.79
N GLY A 101 -1.24 -12.37 -4.14
CA GLY A 101 -2.68 -12.56 -4.24
C GLY A 101 -3.36 -12.38 -2.88
N LEU A 102 -4.34 -11.48 -2.81
CA LEU A 102 -5.08 -11.17 -1.59
C LEU A 102 -5.81 -12.41 -1.05
N GLU A 103 -6.25 -13.31 -1.92
CA GLU A 103 -6.84 -14.60 -1.55
C GLU A 103 -5.86 -15.52 -0.81
N GLN A 104 -4.62 -15.63 -1.31
CA GLN A 104 -3.59 -16.44 -0.64
C GLN A 104 -3.22 -15.85 0.73
N LEU A 105 -3.22 -14.52 0.81
CA LEU A 105 -2.95 -13.80 2.03
C LEU A 105 -4.06 -13.99 3.07
N LEU A 106 -5.34 -13.95 2.66
CA LEU A 106 -6.48 -14.25 3.53
C LEU A 106 -6.44 -15.68 4.11
N ASN A 107 -5.96 -16.65 3.33
CA ASN A 107 -5.85 -18.04 3.76
C ASN A 107 -4.68 -18.31 4.72
N THR A 108 -3.69 -17.40 4.78
CA THR A 108 -2.50 -17.56 5.61
C THR A 108 -2.52 -16.70 6.87
N LEU A 109 -3.42 -15.73 6.96
CA LEU A 109 -3.59 -14.94 8.18
C LEU A 109 -4.18 -15.79 9.32
N PRO A 110 -3.68 -15.61 10.57
CA PRO A 110 -2.67 -14.63 11.00
C PRO A 110 -1.21 -15.10 10.81
N ASN A 111 -0.98 -16.37 10.48
CA ASN A 111 0.35 -16.99 10.43
C ASN A 111 1.02 -16.86 9.06
N LEU A 112 1.51 -15.66 8.75
CA LEU A 112 2.27 -15.39 7.54
C LEU A 112 3.64 -16.13 7.54
N PRO A 113 4.07 -16.67 6.38
CA PRO A 113 5.38 -17.31 6.26
C PRO A 113 6.55 -16.33 6.54
N GLU A 114 7.76 -16.87 6.68
CA GLU A 114 8.96 -16.05 6.84
C GLU A 114 9.42 -15.43 5.52
N HIS A 115 9.20 -16.14 4.41
CA HIS A 115 9.63 -15.73 3.08
C HIS A 115 8.44 -15.53 2.13
N PRO A 116 8.47 -14.50 1.26
CA PRO A 116 7.40 -14.18 0.33
C PRO A 116 7.24 -15.22 -0.79
N THR A 117 8.24 -16.09 -1.02
CA THR A 117 8.27 -17.06 -2.12
C THR A 117 7.07 -17.99 -2.17
N LYS A 118 6.43 -18.27 -1.02
CA LYS A 118 5.24 -19.13 -0.94
C LYS A 118 3.92 -18.41 -1.25
N LEU A 119 3.94 -17.08 -1.24
CA LEU A 119 2.78 -16.20 -1.45
C LEU A 119 2.86 -15.45 -2.79
N PHE A 120 4.01 -15.58 -3.46
CA PHE A 120 4.23 -14.93 -4.73
C PHE A 120 3.50 -15.71 -5.81
N ASP A 121 2.58 -15.02 -6.48
CA ASP A 121 1.81 -15.63 -7.55
C ASP A 121 2.39 -15.20 -8.90
N GLU A 122 3.08 -16.12 -9.56
CA GLU A 122 3.59 -15.88 -10.92
C GLU A 122 2.47 -15.51 -11.88
N ARG A 123 1.24 -16.04 -11.67
CA ARG A 123 0.09 -15.70 -12.50
C ARG A 123 -0.32 -14.25 -12.31
N ALA A 124 -0.21 -13.72 -11.09
CA ALA A 124 -0.49 -12.31 -10.82
C ALA A 124 0.49 -11.38 -11.54
N LEU A 125 1.76 -11.78 -11.69
CA LEU A 125 2.71 -11.00 -12.49
C LEU A 125 2.35 -11.05 -13.97
N LEU A 126 2.02 -12.22 -14.48
CA LEU A 126 1.64 -12.39 -15.88
C LEU A 126 0.36 -11.62 -16.19
N ASP A 127 -0.67 -11.74 -15.35
CA ASP A 127 -1.94 -11.01 -15.49
C ASP A 127 -1.72 -9.49 -15.52
N ARG A 128 -0.73 -8.99 -14.78
CA ARG A 128 -0.39 -7.57 -14.81
C ARG A 128 0.39 -7.15 -16.06
N VAL A 129 1.39 -7.93 -16.47
CA VAL A 129 2.22 -7.63 -17.65
C VAL A 129 1.42 -7.79 -18.95
N PHE A 130 0.55 -8.79 -19.00
CA PHE A 130 -0.21 -9.15 -20.20
C PHE A 130 -1.65 -8.63 -20.18
N GLY A 131 -2.26 -8.44 -19.01
CA GLY A 131 -3.62 -7.94 -18.88
C GLY A 131 -3.75 -6.42 -19.00
N GLN A 132 -2.68 -5.65 -18.80
CA GLN A 132 -2.74 -4.18 -18.95
C GLN A 132 -2.72 -3.70 -20.41
N ASN A 133 -2.39 -4.56 -21.40
CA ASN A 133 -2.06 -4.11 -22.76
C ASN A 133 -2.75 -4.86 -23.92
N PHE A 134 -3.86 -5.56 -23.69
CA PHE A 134 -4.61 -6.17 -24.81
C PHE A 134 -6.11 -5.90 -24.76
N GLU A 135 -6.50 -4.72 -24.31
CA GLU A 135 -7.55 -4.03 -25.08
C GLU A 135 -6.88 -3.59 -26.38
N LEU A 136 -6.81 -4.54 -27.33
CA LEU A 136 -6.84 -4.23 -28.75
C LEU A 136 -7.97 -3.21 -28.86
N SER A 137 -7.60 -1.95 -28.95
CA SER A 137 -8.47 -0.87 -29.34
C SER A 137 -9.32 -1.44 -30.46
N GLU A 138 -10.59 -1.74 -30.15
CA GLU A 138 -11.59 -1.97 -31.18
C GLU A 138 -11.39 -0.77 -32.09
N GLU A 139 -10.84 -1.02 -33.28
CA GLU A 139 -10.78 -0.01 -34.33
C GLU A 139 -12.15 0.67 -34.28
N PRO A 140 -12.22 2.01 -34.21
CA PRO A 140 -13.49 2.70 -34.15
C PRO A 140 -14.31 2.11 -35.28
N ARG A 141 -15.36 1.34 -34.94
CA ARG A 141 -16.22 0.72 -35.94
C ARG A 141 -16.57 1.86 -36.86
N ARG A 142 -16.07 1.80 -38.10
CA ARG A 142 -16.44 2.72 -39.16
C ARG A 142 -17.95 2.79 -39.04
N GLN A 143 -18.44 3.94 -38.62
CA GLN A 143 -19.86 4.20 -38.60
C GLN A 143 -20.28 4.00 -40.05
N ASP A 144 -20.99 2.91 -40.30
CA ASP A 144 -21.70 2.76 -41.55
C ASP A 144 -22.57 4.01 -41.69
N PRO A 145 -22.38 4.81 -42.74
CA PRO A 145 -23.20 5.99 -42.98
C PRO A 145 -24.57 5.50 -43.43
N GLN A 146 -25.47 5.22 -42.50
CA GLN A 146 -26.89 5.06 -42.81
C GLN A 146 -27.54 6.44 -42.88
N ASP A 147 -27.90 6.78 -44.11
CA ASP A 147 -29.08 7.56 -44.50
C ASP A 147 -29.14 9.03 -44.06
N PHE A 148 -28.27 9.84 -44.67
CA PHE A 148 -28.64 11.21 -45.00
C PHE A 148 -29.55 11.20 -46.23
N ASN A 149 -30.83 11.34 -45.92
CA ASN A 149 -31.91 11.75 -46.77
C ASN A 149 -31.51 12.90 -47.73
N SER A 150 -31.58 12.63 -49.04
CA SER A 150 -31.87 13.54 -50.15
C SER A 150 -31.29 14.97 -50.10
N PHE A 151 -30.10 15.18 -50.68
CA PHE A 151 -29.65 16.50 -51.11
C PHE A 151 -29.26 16.51 -52.59
N VAL A 152 -29.87 17.44 -53.31
CA VAL A 152 -29.76 17.69 -54.75
C VAL A 152 -28.32 18.06 -55.12
N PRO A 153 -27.74 17.54 -56.22
CA PRO A 153 -26.36 17.86 -56.60
C PRO A 153 -26.27 19.27 -57.20
N PRO A 154 -25.35 20.15 -56.74
CA PRO A 154 -24.88 21.25 -57.54
C PRO A 154 -23.74 20.80 -58.45
N LEU A 155 -23.79 21.30 -59.68
CA LEU A 155 -22.81 21.14 -60.75
C LEU A 155 -21.37 21.41 -60.31
N ALA A 156 -20.47 20.63 -60.92
CA ALA A 156 -19.03 20.67 -60.79
C ALA A 156 -18.40 22.07 -60.94
N ALA A 157 -17.41 22.35 -60.09
CA ALA A 157 -16.31 23.24 -60.40
C ALA A 157 -14.99 22.48 -60.19
N PRO A 158 -14.03 22.53 -61.13
CA PRO A 158 -12.74 21.88 -61.01
C PRO A 158 -11.71 22.82 -60.39
N GLY A 159 -10.95 22.34 -59.41
CA GLY A 159 -9.69 22.97 -59.04
C GLY A 159 -9.32 22.88 -57.57
N ALA A 160 -8.05 22.55 -57.35
CA ALA A 160 -7.27 22.68 -56.13
C ALA A 160 -7.54 21.64 -55.03
N ASN A 161 -6.55 21.11 -54.32
CA ASN A 161 -5.11 20.96 -54.54
C ASN A 161 -4.67 19.92 -53.49
N MET A 162 -3.66 19.13 -53.79
CA MET A 162 -3.04 18.20 -52.84
C MET A 162 -2.52 18.94 -51.60
N GLN A 163 -2.78 18.40 -50.41
CA GLN A 163 -1.89 18.54 -49.24
C GLN A 163 -2.14 17.38 -48.28
N GLY A 164 -1.48 16.26 -48.60
CA GLY A 164 -1.29 15.15 -47.68
C GLY A 164 -0.09 15.39 -46.76
N SER A 165 -0.17 14.78 -45.57
CA SER A 165 0.95 14.40 -44.70
C SER A 165 1.97 15.48 -44.32
N ALA A 166 1.68 16.26 -43.27
CA ALA A 166 2.68 17.10 -42.61
C ALA A 166 2.63 17.08 -41.07
N ALA A 167 2.01 16.06 -40.45
CA ALA A 167 1.97 15.97 -38.98
C ALA A 167 3.08 15.08 -38.38
N TRP A 168 3.69 14.18 -39.15
CA TRP A 168 4.67 13.22 -38.65
C TRP A 168 6.15 13.60 -38.87
N SER A 169 6.45 14.58 -39.73
CA SER A 169 7.84 15.01 -39.99
C SER A 169 8.40 16.05 -39.00
N LEU A 170 7.62 16.49 -38.00
CA LEU A 170 8.07 17.49 -37.02
C LEU A 170 8.59 16.91 -35.70
N MET A 171 8.59 15.59 -35.50
CA MET A 171 9.07 14.96 -34.25
C MET A 171 10.41 14.19 -34.38
N GLN A 172 11.12 14.31 -35.49
CA GLN A 172 12.51 13.85 -35.65
C GLN A 172 13.41 15.08 -35.78
N PRO A 173 13.85 15.72 -34.66
CA PRO A 173 15.16 15.36 -34.12
C PRO A 173 15.33 15.70 -32.61
N LEU A 174 15.24 14.70 -31.72
CA LEU A 174 15.71 14.81 -30.33
C LEU A 174 16.53 13.58 -29.90
N LEU A 175 17.00 12.78 -30.86
CA LEU A 175 17.70 11.50 -30.64
C LEU A 175 19.20 11.52 -30.98
N GLU A 176 19.81 12.69 -31.22
CA GLU A 176 21.21 12.79 -31.69
C GLU A 176 22.16 13.54 -30.76
N ASP A 177 21.88 13.64 -29.45
CA ASP A 177 22.87 14.21 -28.52
C ASP A 177 23.05 13.39 -27.23
N GLU A 178 23.39 12.10 -27.38
CA GLU A 178 24.05 11.31 -26.33
C GLU A 178 25.56 11.31 -26.57
N SER A 179 26.19 12.46 -26.32
CA SER A 179 27.64 12.55 -26.13
C SER A 179 27.99 12.26 -24.66
N PHE A 180 28.12 10.98 -24.31
CA PHE A 180 28.69 10.57 -23.02
C PHE A 180 30.21 10.80 -23.00
N PRO A 181 30.77 11.55 -22.04
CA PRO A 181 32.20 11.50 -21.77
C PRO A 181 32.55 10.19 -21.03
N PRO A 182 33.66 9.50 -21.36
CA PRO A 182 34.14 8.37 -20.60
C PRO A 182 34.76 8.84 -19.26
N GLY A 183 33.96 8.85 -18.21
CA GLY A 183 34.42 8.99 -16.83
C GLY A 183 34.88 7.64 -16.28
N ILE A 184 36.18 7.40 -16.31
CA ILE A 184 36.84 6.25 -15.67
C ILE A 184 36.75 6.44 -14.15
N ILE A 185 35.87 5.70 -13.48
CA ILE A 185 35.88 5.59 -12.02
C ILE A 185 37.01 4.61 -11.67
N THR A 186 38.14 5.17 -11.25
CA THR A 186 39.30 4.40 -10.80
C THR A 186 39.07 4.01 -9.34
N GLY A 187 39.13 2.71 -9.01
CA GLY A 187 38.91 2.18 -7.66
C GLY A 187 40.04 2.47 -6.67
N LYS A 188 40.21 3.73 -6.27
CA LYS A 188 41.20 4.15 -5.25
C LYS A 188 40.68 5.04 -4.12
N ASP A 189 39.40 5.39 -4.09
CA ASP A 189 38.84 6.28 -3.05
C ASP A 189 38.05 5.56 -1.94
N VAL A 190 38.33 4.27 -1.69
CA VAL A 190 37.65 3.44 -0.66
C VAL A 190 38.53 3.14 0.56
N GLU A 191 39.48 4.02 0.90
CA GLU A 191 40.32 3.86 2.10
C GLU A 191 40.57 5.18 2.85
N GLU A 192 39.54 5.97 3.18
CA GLU A 192 39.73 7.01 4.21
C GLU A 192 38.44 7.47 4.90
N ALA A 193 37.84 6.61 5.73
CA ALA A 193 36.83 7.04 6.71
C ALA A 193 36.75 6.10 7.93
N THR A 194 37.89 5.86 8.59
CA THR A 194 37.92 5.34 9.97
C THR A 194 38.72 6.29 10.86
N ALA A 195 38.04 7.25 11.49
CA ALA A 195 38.55 7.92 12.68
C ALA A 195 37.40 8.39 13.58
N PRO A 196 37.40 8.06 14.90
CA PRO A 196 36.37 8.48 15.84
C PRO A 196 36.64 9.91 16.35
N ALA A 197 35.81 10.88 15.92
CA ALA A 197 35.85 12.24 16.44
C ALA A 197 35.13 12.34 17.79
N ARG A 198 35.92 12.36 18.87
CA ARG A 198 35.54 12.93 20.17
C ARG A 198 35.47 14.45 20.05
N ASN A 199 34.33 15.07 20.35
CA ASN A 199 34.23 16.49 20.71
C ASN A 199 33.08 16.64 21.73
N ALA A 200 33.38 16.89 23.01
CA ALA A 200 33.70 18.18 23.60
C ALA A 200 32.46 19.05 23.87
N ARG A 201 31.90 18.77 25.05
CA ARG A 201 31.04 19.62 25.90
C ARG A 201 31.45 21.10 25.84
N LYS A 202 30.53 21.98 25.43
CA LYS A 202 30.55 23.40 25.78
C LYS A 202 29.15 23.86 26.16
N THR A 203 29.00 24.12 27.45
CA THR A 203 27.96 24.91 28.10
C THR A 203 28.11 26.38 27.71
N LEU A 204 27.03 27.07 27.33
CA LEU A 204 26.94 28.52 27.53
C LEU A 204 25.48 29.04 27.48
N THR A 205 24.91 29.16 28.67
CA THR A 205 24.11 30.28 29.22
C THR A 205 23.14 31.08 28.33
N GLY A 206 21.88 31.09 28.79
CA GLY A 206 20.99 32.26 28.91
C GLY A 206 20.36 32.78 27.62
N SER A 207 19.10 33.17 27.53
CA SER A 207 18.10 33.61 28.53
C SER A 207 16.70 33.59 27.85
N PRO A 208 15.64 34.26 28.34
CA PRO A 208 14.66 33.71 29.26
C PRO A 208 13.19 33.80 28.77
N SER A 209 12.32 33.02 29.43
CA SER A 209 10.91 33.27 29.75
C SER A 209 9.99 34.02 28.76
N LEU A 210 8.93 33.36 28.29
CA LEU A 210 7.60 33.96 28.19
C LEU A 210 6.48 32.90 28.07
N ARG A 211 5.68 32.84 29.14
CA ARG A 211 4.22 32.63 29.24
C ARG A 211 3.62 31.36 28.63
N GLN A 212 3.17 30.44 29.49
CA GLN A 212 1.78 30.39 30.02
C GLN A 212 0.73 30.08 28.94
N SER A 213 0.48 28.79 28.77
CA SER A 213 -0.89 28.28 28.61
C SER A 213 -0.98 26.93 29.32
N GLU A 214 -1.09 27.02 30.65
CA GLU A 214 -1.74 26.04 31.50
C GLU A 214 -3.22 25.95 31.06
N PHE A 215 -3.55 25.03 30.18
CA PHE A 215 -4.93 24.59 30.03
C PHE A 215 -4.97 23.06 29.90
N LEU A 216 -5.22 22.46 31.06
CA LEU A 216 -6.24 21.43 31.23
C LEU A 216 -5.98 20.06 30.59
N SER A 217 -4.87 19.40 30.97
CA SER A 217 -4.81 17.94 30.92
C SER A 217 -5.36 17.39 32.24
N LYS A 218 -6.67 17.17 32.28
CA LYS A 218 -7.30 16.33 33.32
C LYS A 218 -6.95 14.88 32.97
N GLU A 219 -5.80 14.43 33.46
CA GLU A 219 -5.43 13.02 33.52
C GLU A 219 -6.57 12.26 34.21
N THR A 220 -7.25 11.44 33.42
CA THR A 220 -8.14 10.41 33.96
C THR A 220 -7.31 9.15 33.96
N GLU A 221 -6.45 9.04 34.97
CA GLU A 221 -5.68 7.84 35.28
C GLU A 221 -6.69 6.80 35.81
N VAL A 222 -7.33 6.08 34.88
CA VAL A 222 -8.12 4.90 35.22
C VAL A 222 -7.13 3.77 35.44
N GLU A 223 -6.68 3.66 36.69
CA GLU A 223 -5.95 2.53 37.21
C GLU A 223 -6.82 1.27 37.04
N SER A 224 -6.69 0.62 35.88
CA SER A 224 -7.23 -0.70 35.60
C SER A 224 -6.47 -1.71 36.47
N GLN A 225 -6.85 -1.78 37.74
CA GLN A 225 -6.48 -2.84 38.66
C GLN A 225 -7.16 -4.13 38.17
N THR A 226 -6.60 -4.70 37.12
CA THR A 226 -7.05 -5.96 36.52
C THR A 226 -6.83 -7.04 37.55
N ASN A 227 -7.91 -7.60 38.10
CA ASN A 227 -7.91 -8.66 39.11
C ASN A 227 -7.39 -9.99 38.53
N TRP A 228 -6.09 -10.06 38.25
CA TRP A 228 -5.35 -11.27 37.91
C TRP A 228 -5.60 -12.48 38.84
N PRO A 229 -5.80 -12.34 40.18
CA PRO A 229 -6.03 -13.52 41.02
C PRO A 229 -7.36 -14.24 40.75
N LEU A 230 -8.39 -13.54 40.25
CA LEU A 230 -9.69 -14.16 39.95
C LEU A 230 -9.67 -15.00 38.66
N ILE A 231 -8.90 -14.57 37.65
CA ILE A 231 -8.77 -15.30 36.38
C ILE A 231 -8.02 -16.61 36.60
N ILE A 232 -6.96 -16.59 37.41
CA ILE A 232 -6.16 -17.79 37.72
C ILE A 232 -7.00 -18.83 38.48
N ALA A 233 -7.85 -18.39 39.43
CA ALA A 233 -8.73 -19.31 40.17
C ALA A 233 -9.74 -20.03 39.25
N GLY A 234 -10.27 -19.34 38.22
CA GLY A 234 -11.19 -19.94 37.26
C GLY A 234 -10.55 -21.05 36.42
N ILE A 235 -9.31 -20.86 35.96
CA ILE A 235 -8.60 -21.83 35.11
C ILE A 235 -8.31 -23.13 35.87
N VAL A 236 -7.92 -23.04 37.15
CA VAL A 236 -7.64 -24.22 37.99
C VAL A 236 -8.88 -25.08 38.21
N LEU A 237 -10.05 -24.45 38.37
CA LEU A 237 -11.31 -25.15 38.62
C LEU A 237 -11.77 -25.95 37.39
N VAL A 238 -11.57 -25.41 36.19
CA VAL A 238 -11.87 -26.10 34.92
C VAL A 238 -10.95 -27.32 34.72
N ILE A 239 -9.66 -27.19 35.01
CA ILE A 239 -8.71 -28.31 34.90
C ILE A 239 -9.08 -29.44 35.87
N MET A 240 -9.46 -29.12 37.10
CA MET A 240 -9.91 -30.10 38.10
C MET A 240 -11.20 -30.81 37.67
N ALA A 241 -12.15 -30.09 37.08
CA ALA A 241 -13.40 -30.70 36.58
C ALA A 241 -13.14 -31.69 35.43
N ILE A 242 -12.23 -31.35 34.51
CA ILE A 242 -11.84 -32.24 33.40
C ILE A 242 -11.13 -33.48 33.94
N ALA A 243 -10.20 -33.32 34.90
CA ALA A 243 -9.50 -34.44 35.51
C ALA A 243 -10.47 -35.40 36.24
N ALA A 244 -11.46 -34.86 36.96
CA ALA A 244 -12.49 -35.66 37.61
C ALA A 244 -13.37 -36.42 36.60
N ALA A 245 -13.78 -35.78 35.50
CA ALA A 245 -14.56 -36.44 34.44
C ALA A 245 -13.77 -37.59 33.79
N VAL A 246 -12.48 -37.39 33.49
CA VAL A 246 -11.62 -38.44 32.93
C VAL A 246 -11.43 -39.60 33.91
N PHE A 247 -11.37 -39.32 35.22
CA PHE A 247 -11.26 -40.36 36.24
C PHE A 247 -12.52 -41.21 36.35
N VAL A 248 -13.71 -40.60 36.29
CA VAL A 248 -15.00 -41.31 36.34
C VAL A 248 -15.21 -42.20 35.10
N PHE A 249 -14.74 -41.79 33.93
CA PHE A 249 -14.87 -42.60 32.71
C PHE A 249 -13.91 -43.79 32.62
N LYS A 250 -12.90 -43.87 33.50
CA LYS A 250 -11.86 -44.91 33.45
C LYS A 250 -12.12 -46.08 34.42
N HIS A 251 -13.12 -45.96 35.29
CA HIS A 251 -13.55 -46.99 36.24
C HIS A 251 -14.96 -47.48 35.94
#